data_AF-A0A7S1JP85-F1
#
_entry.id   AF-A0A7S1JP85-F1
#
_cell.length_a   1.000
_cell.length_b   1.000
_cell.length_c   1.000
_cell.angle_alpha   90.00
_cell.angle_beta   90.00
_cell.angle_gamma   90.00
#
_symmetry.space_group_name_H-M   'P 1'
#
loop_
_entity.id
_entity.type
_entity.pdbx_description
1 polymer ?
#
loop_
_entity_poly.entity_id
_entity_poly.type
_entity_poly.pdbx_seq_one_letter_code
_entity_poly.pdbx_strand_id
1 'polypeptide(L)'
;DTPVFELKETLMGKYGEDQKLIYDLKDQGGEQLSLRYDLTVPFARFCALGNVEKIKRYHIGKVYRRDEPQLAKGRFREFYQCDFDIAGTYDTMLPDAEVITVFCEILDQFFPNGGFQVKINHRKLLDAIMEVCGVPQQKFRPICSAIDKLDKEPWDNVKREMIDEKGLREEVADRIGEYVVLKGRPKEMIERLDTMTNLLKSTSAQTALSEMKLLVDYVTALGVIDRLCLDLSLARGLEYYTGVIYEAVTLSGESGIGSVGGGGRYDHLVGMFAGKDIPAVGVSIGIERVFAAIESKFGLKGDASSAAASETATDKKKGGKSGGATRDGTGSQQQQQSSEVHSVVRDAATDVLICTIGDNLLLERLAMARELWDAGIACEFVYVEKPKLNKQLNHASDNKIPLAVIMGEDELSKGVVKVRFLTHGPPAPQEAPAADPTSSSNGVNTATTQDQQQQQPPEKKEIEVERGALVSRLRGILAKTKTSSERLYDHIINNTNTSSSSSSSSNGN
;
A
#
# COMPACT_ATOMS: atom_id res chain seq x y z
N ASP A 1 -0.88 13.98 16.15
CA ASP A 1 -1.43 14.64 14.95
C ASP A 1 -1.11 16.13 15.02
N THR A 2 -1.08 16.82 13.88
CA THR A 2 -0.87 18.26 13.75
C THR A 2 -2.00 18.87 12.90
N PRO A 3 -2.25 20.18 13.00
CA PRO A 3 -3.20 20.85 12.11
C PRO A 3 -2.89 20.61 10.63
N VAL A 4 -3.92 20.75 9.79
CA VAL A 4 -3.79 20.56 8.33
C VAL A 4 -3.05 21.71 7.64
N PHE A 5 -3.08 22.89 8.24
CA PHE A 5 -2.35 24.08 7.84
C PHE A 5 -1.36 24.49 8.93
N GLU A 6 -0.26 25.11 8.53
CA GLU A 6 0.71 25.72 9.41
C GLU A 6 0.78 27.22 9.08
N LEU A 7 1.39 28.02 9.96
CA LEU A 7 1.77 29.39 9.62
C LEU A 7 2.66 29.34 8.37
N LYS A 8 2.41 30.22 7.39
CA LYS A 8 3.14 30.23 6.11
C LYS A 8 4.65 30.28 6.33
N GLU A 9 5.11 31.11 7.26
CA GLU A 9 6.53 31.23 7.62
C GLU A 9 7.16 29.94 8.14
N THR A 10 6.38 29.03 8.76
CA THR A 10 6.87 27.73 9.23
C THR A 10 7.34 26.86 8.07
N LEU A 11 6.67 26.98 6.91
CA LEU A 11 6.93 26.17 5.73
C LEU A 11 7.96 26.82 4.77
N MET A 12 8.22 28.12 4.91
CA MET A 12 9.14 28.84 4.02
C MET A 12 10.61 28.47 4.26
N GLY A 13 11.37 28.35 3.17
CA GLY A 13 12.82 28.09 3.20
C GLY A 13 13.22 26.67 3.61
N LYS A 14 12.27 25.72 3.67
CA LYS A 14 12.54 24.32 4.06
C LYS A 14 12.64 23.36 2.88
N TYR A 15 11.99 23.69 1.76
CA TYR A 15 11.75 22.76 0.66
C TYR A 15 12.50 23.12 -0.63
N GLY A 16 13.38 24.12 -0.61
CA GLY A 16 14.07 24.58 -1.82
C GLY A 16 13.10 25.00 -2.93
N GLU A 17 13.31 24.47 -4.14
CA GLU A 17 12.46 24.76 -5.31
C GLU A 17 11.01 24.28 -5.16
N ASP A 18 10.76 23.26 -4.33
CA ASP A 18 9.43 22.69 -4.13
C ASP A 18 8.50 23.62 -3.34
N GLN A 19 9.04 24.65 -2.69
CA GLN A 19 8.24 25.64 -1.96
C GLN A 19 7.19 26.33 -2.85
N LYS A 20 7.45 26.46 -4.16
CA LYS A 20 6.49 27.03 -5.13
C LYS A 20 5.22 26.19 -5.29
N LEU A 21 5.23 24.94 -4.83
CA LEU A 21 4.14 23.98 -4.94
C LEU A 21 3.23 23.96 -3.71
N ILE A 22 3.47 24.82 -2.72
CA ILE A 22 2.63 24.91 -1.51
C ILE A 22 1.28 25.56 -1.84
N TYR A 23 0.23 25.08 -1.20
CA TYR A 23 -1.09 25.70 -1.22
C TYR A 23 -1.19 26.76 -0.11
N ASP A 24 -1.38 28.01 -0.52
CA ASP A 24 -1.65 29.11 0.41
C ASP A 24 -3.16 29.30 0.62
N LEU A 25 -3.55 29.62 1.85
CA LEU A 25 -4.92 30.02 2.16
C LEU A 25 -5.11 31.50 1.78
N LYS A 26 -6.36 31.86 1.46
CA LYS A 26 -6.71 33.24 1.16
C LYS A 26 -6.53 34.10 2.41
N ASP A 27 -5.94 35.28 2.25
CA ASP A 27 -5.91 36.30 3.30
C ASP A 27 -7.32 36.78 3.64
N GLN A 28 -7.68 36.68 4.91
CA GLN A 28 -8.96 37.13 5.48
C GLN A 28 -8.78 38.17 6.60
N GLY A 29 -7.60 38.80 6.69
CA GLY A 29 -7.27 39.82 7.69
C GLY A 29 -6.59 39.28 8.95
N GLY A 30 -6.10 38.05 8.92
CA GLY A 30 -5.45 37.38 10.05
C GLY A 30 -4.06 36.83 9.69
N GLU A 31 -3.68 35.74 10.36
CA GLU A 31 -2.42 35.04 10.10
C GLU A 31 -2.36 34.47 8.68
N GLN A 32 -1.20 34.52 8.05
CA GLN A 32 -0.97 33.91 6.74
C GLN A 32 -0.73 32.42 6.93
N LEU A 33 -1.57 31.59 6.30
CA LEU A 33 -1.58 30.14 6.49
C LEU A 33 -1.32 29.41 5.17
N SER A 34 -0.70 28.25 5.26
CA SER A 34 -0.44 27.38 4.12
C SER A 34 -0.72 25.92 4.51
N LEU A 35 -1.26 25.12 3.59
CA LEU A 35 -1.44 23.69 3.81
C LEU A 35 -0.08 23.00 3.93
N ARG A 36 0.02 22.02 4.82
CA ARG A 36 1.26 21.24 5.02
C ARG A 36 1.66 20.47 3.76
N TYR A 37 2.92 20.64 3.35
CA TYR A 37 3.53 20.00 2.18
C TYR A 37 3.99 18.56 2.47
N ASP A 38 4.43 18.33 3.70
CA ASP A 38 4.80 17.03 4.27
C ASP A 38 4.34 16.93 5.74
N LEU A 39 4.70 15.83 6.43
CA LEU A 39 4.48 15.66 7.87
C LEU A 39 5.76 15.87 8.70
N THR A 40 6.92 16.03 8.05
CA THR A 40 8.24 16.15 8.70
C THR A 40 8.48 17.57 9.24
N VAL A 41 8.16 18.62 8.48
CA VAL A 41 8.29 20.01 8.95
C VAL A 41 7.31 20.31 10.10
N PRO A 42 6.02 19.91 10.03
CA PRO A 42 5.11 19.99 11.18
C PRO A 42 5.64 19.26 12.43
N PHE A 43 6.33 18.13 12.24
CA PHE A 43 6.95 17.40 13.35
C PHE A 43 8.15 18.13 13.94
N ALA A 44 9.02 18.70 13.10
CA ALA A 44 10.13 19.52 13.58
C ALA A 44 9.63 20.72 14.39
N ARG A 45 8.58 21.41 13.92
CA ARG A 45 7.90 22.48 14.67
C ARG A 45 7.30 21.96 15.98
N PHE A 46 6.65 20.79 15.96
CA PHE A 46 6.09 20.17 17.17
C PHE A 46 7.17 19.90 18.23
N CYS A 47 8.30 19.29 17.84
CA CYS A 47 9.40 19.04 18.75
C CYS A 47 9.96 20.34 19.34
N ALA A 48 10.14 21.36 18.50
CA ALA A 48 10.67 22.64 18.92
C ALA A 48 9.74 23.37 19.91
N LEU A 49 8.46 23.56 19.57
CA LEU A 49 7.51 24.27 20.43
C LEU A 49 7.17 23.49 21.71
N GLY A 50 7.21 22.16 21.64
CA GLY A 50 6.97 21.28 22.78
C GLY A 50 8.20 21.06 23.67
N ASN A 51 9.39 21.61 23.33
CA ASN A 51 10.67 21.29 23.96
C ASN A 51 10.93 19.77 24.06
N VAL A 52 10.55 19.03 23.03
CA VAL A 52 10.67 17.57 22.99
C VAL A 52 12.05 17.20 22.44
N GLU A 53 12.95 16.77 23.32
CA GLU A 53 14.31 16.39 22.93
C GLU A 53 14.45 14.95 22.41
N LYS A 54 13.55 14.05 22.84
CA LYS A 54 13.56 12.65 22.42
C LYS A 54 12.15 12.16 22.19
N ILE A 55 11.89 11.63 21.00
CA ILE A 55 10.59 11.05 20.64
C ILE A 55 10.76 10.09 19.47
N LYS A 56 10.06 8.97 19.53
CA LYS A 56 9.85 8.05 18.42
C LYS A 56 8.37 8.01 18.11
N ARG A 57 7.97 8.39 16.90
CA ARG A 57 6.56 8.58 16.54
C ARG A 57 6.28 8.16 15.10
N TYR A 58 5.04 7.74 14.86
CA TYR A 58 4.49 7.67 13.51
C TYR A 58 3.41 8.74 13.33
N HIS A 59 3.14 9.12 12.09
CA HIS A 59 2.05 10.02 11.73
C HIS A 59 1.52 9.62 10.35
N ILE A 60 0.24 9.25 10.29
CA ILE A 60 -0.48 9.00 9.04
C ILE A 60 -1.41 10.17 8.80
N GLY A 61 -1.19 10.91 7.73
CA GLY A 61 -1.92 12.13 7.46
C GLY A 61 -1.89 12.54 6.00
N LYS A 62 -2.92 13.27 5.57
CA LYS A 62 -2.96 13.87 4.24
C LYS A 62 -2.00 15.05 4.14
N VAL A 63 -1.40 15.20 2.97
CA VAL A 63 -0.52 16.32 2.59
C VAL A 63 -0.91 16.87 1.23
N TYR A 64 -0.48 18.11 0.95
CA TYR A 64 -0.99 18.88 -0.17
C TYR A 64 0.14 19.47 -1.00
N ARG A 65 0.20 19.10 -2.28
CA ARG A 65 1.22 19.55 -3.23
C ARG A 65 0.58 19.97 -4.54
N ARG A 66 0.87 21.17 -5.02
CA ARG A 66 0.39 21.71 -6.32
C ARG A 66 1.14 21.11 -7.51
N ASP A 67 1.48 19.84 -7.41
CA ASP A 67 2.22 19.10 -8.41
C ASP A 67 1.34 18.78 -9.64
N GLU A 68 1.97 18.30 -10.70
CA GLU A 68 1.29 17.81 -11.89
C GLU A 68 0.77 16.37 -11.66
N PRO A 69 -0.55 16.13 -11.60
CA PRO A 69 -1.11 14.84 -11.22
C PRO A 69 -0.83 13.75 -12.27
N GLN A 70 -0.55 12.53 -11.81
CA GLN A 70 -0.46 11.32 -12.62
C GLN A 70 -1.32 10.23 -11.95
N LEU A 71 -2.62 10.29 -12.19
CA LEU A 71 -3.63 9.46 -11.50
C LEU A 71 -3.34 7.96 -11.65
N ALA A 72 -2.94 7.53 -12.85
CA ALA A 72 -2.62 6.13 -13.14
C ALA A 72 -1.44 5.59 -12.31
N LYS A 73 -0.61 6.48 -11.75
CA LYS A 73 0.56 6.16 -10.92
C LYS A 73 0.39 6.58 -9.46
N GLY A 74 -0.83 6.89 -9.02
CA GLY A 74 -1.12 7.31 -7.64
C GLY A 74 -0.51 8.65 -7.25
N ARG A 75 -0.22 9.55 -8.21
CA ARG A 75 0.29 10.90 -7.92
C ARG A 75 -0.85 11.92 -7.97
N PHE A 76 -1.27 12.37 -6.81
CA PHE A 76 -2.36 13.33 -6.62
C PHE A 76 -1.84 14.64 -6.02
N ARG A 77 -2.72 15.65 -5.92
CA ARG A 77 -2.41 16.90 -5.21
C ARG A 77 -2.72 16.84 -3.71
N GLU A 78 -3.66 15.99 -3.33
CA GLU A 78 -3.96 15.60 -1.97
C GLU A 78 -3.73 14.09 -1.88
N PHE A 79 -2.89 13.64 -0.97
CA PHE A 79 -2.60 12.21 -0.80
C PHE A 79 -2.10 11.94 0.62
N TYR A 80 -2.17 10.68 1.05
CA TYR A 80 -1.66 10.27 2.35
C TYR A 80 -0.15 10.03 2.33
N GLN A 81 0.51 10.54 3.37
CA GLN A 81 1.82 10.07 3.81
C GLN A 81 1.67 9.25 5.09
N CYS A 82 2.53 8.24 5.23
CA CYS A 82 2.72 7.47 6.44
C CYS A 82 4.17 7.62 6.89
N ASP A 83 4.38 8.54 7.83
CA ASP A 83 5.71 8.88 8.33
C ASP A 83 6.04 8.11 9.61
N PHE A 84 7.29 7.72 9.76
CA PHE A 84 7.88 7.20 11.00
C PHE A 84 9.22 7.88 11.25
N ASP A 85 9.39 8.51 12.41
CA ASP A 85 10.54 9.33 12.74
C ASP A 85 11.05 9.04 14.16
N ILE A 86 12.38 9.09 14.29
CA ILE A 86 13.10 9.07 15.56
C ILE A 86 13.88 10.38 15.69
N ALA A 87 13.51 11.19 16.68
CA ALA A 87 14.23 12.41 17.05
C ALA A 87 14.92 12.24 18.40
N GLY A 88 16.15 12.71 18.49
CA GLY A 88 16.99 12.71 19.68
C GLY A 88 18.43 12.31 19.41
N THR A 89 19.30 12.56 20.39
CA THR A 89 20.70 12.14 20.35
C THR A 89 20.85 10.70 20.83
N TYR A 90 21.43 9.87 19.96
CA TYR A 90 21.69 8.44 20.14
C TYR A 90 23.06 8.08 19.53
N ASP A 91 23.49 6.84 19.71
CA ASP A 91 24.70 6.34 19.05
C ASP A 91 24.52 6.28 17.53
N THR A 92 25.63 6.50 16.83
CA THR A 92 25.70 6.68 15.39
C THR A 92 25.06 5.51 14.64
N MET A 93 24.23 5.81 13.63
CA MET A 93 23.53 4.86 12.75
C MET A 93 22.52 3.90 13.39
N LEU A 94 22.37 3.83 14.72
CA LEU A 94 21.39 2.94 15.34
C LEU A 94 19.93 3.31 14.98
N PRO A 95 19.48 4.57 15.15
CA PRO A 95 18.15 4.98 14.73
C PRO A 95 17.94 4.84 13.23
N ASP A 96 18.98 5.12 12.43
CA ASP A 96 18.95 5.03 10.96
C ASP A 96 18.70 3.59 10.51
N ALA A 97 19.37 2.62 11.16
CA ALA A 97 19.16 1.19 10.91
C ALA A 97 17.75 0.76 11.32
N GLU A 98 17.22 1.19 12.47
CA GLU A 98 15.85 0.86 12.90
C GLU A 98 14.82 1.41 11.91
N VAL A 99 14.96 2.66 11.48
CA VAL A 99 14.06 3.31 10.52
C VAL A 99 14.05 2.58 9.17
N ILE A 100 15.21 2.18 8.65
CA ILE A 100 15.31 1.41 7.40
C ILE A 100 14.68 0.02 7.56
N THR A 101 14.88 -0.64 8.70
CA THR A 101 14.28 -1.95 8.99
C THR A 101 12.76 -1.86 9.03
N VAL A 102 12.19 -0.91 9.77
CA VAL A 102 10.72 -0.67 9.80
C VAL A 102 10.20 -0.41 8.39
N PHE A 103 10.91 0.37 7.59
CA PHE A 103 10.52 0.65 6.21
C PHE A 103 10.51 -0.60 5.33
N CYS A 104 11.53 -1.45 5.44
CA CYS A 104 11.59 -2.72 4.73
C CYS A 104 10.49 -3.69 5.17
N GLU A 105 10.28 -3.85 6.48
CA GLU A 105 9.25 -4.74 7.03
C GLU A 105 7.84 -4.37 6.56
N ILE A 106 7.51 -3.08 6.52
CA ILE A 106 6.22 -2.60 6.00
C ILE A 106 6.10 -2.92 4.51
N LEU A 107 7.13 -2.62 3.71
CA LEU A 107 7.10 -2.87 2.27
C LEU A 107 7.06 -4.35 1.94
N ASP A 108 7.67 -5.23 2.74
CA ASP A 108 7.59 -6.69 2.58
C ASP A 108 6.15 -7.22 2.73
N GLN A 109 5.29 -6.55 3.53
CA GLN A 109 3.87 -6.91 3.61
C GLN A 109 3.11 -6.68 2.29
N PHE A 110 3.52 -5.67 1.52
CA PHE A 110 2.85 -5.26 0.27
C PHE A 110 3.53 -5.82 -0.98
N PHE A 111 4.84 -6.06 -0.90
CA PHE A 111 5.70 -6.49 -1.99
C PHE A 111 6.54 -7.70 -1.56
N PRO A 112 5.91 -8.83 -1.21
CA PRO A 112 6.61 -10.02 -0.75
C PRO A 112 7.56 -10.56 -1.82
N ASN A 113 8.50 -11.43 -1.40
CA ASN A 113 9.49 -12.07 -2.26
C ASN A 113 10.45 -11.08 -2.96
N GLY A 114 10.68 -9.91 -2.37
CA GLY A 114 11.61 -8.91 -2.92
C GLY A 114 11.05 -8.16 -4.12
N GLY A 115 9.76 -7.80 -4.09
CA GLY A 115 9.13 -6.97 -5.11
C GLY A 115 9.57 -5.50 -5.12
N PHE A 116 10.54 -5.12 -4.27
CA PHE A 116 11.05 -3.76 -4.12
C PHE A 116 12.55 -3.78 -3.79
N GLN A 117 13.18 -2.61 -3.94
CA GLN A 117 14.54 -2.34 -3.50
C GLN A 117 14.59 -0.95 -2.84
N VAL A 118 15.33 -0.83 -1.74
CA VAL A 118 15.60 0.45 -1.08
C VAL A 118 16.99 0.91 -1.50
N LYS A 119 17.02 1.97 -2.30
CA LYS A 119 18.25 2.69 -2.61
C LYS A 119 18.69 3.47 -1.38
N ILE A 120 19.97 3.42 -1.06
CA ILE A 120 20.59 4.18 0.03
C ILE A 120 21.77 5.00 -0.51
N ASN A 121 21.96 6.19 0.04
CA ASN A 121 23.14 7.03 -0.18
C ASN A 121 23.36 7.93 1.05
N HIS A 122 24.37 8.80 1.00
CA HIS A 122 24.71 9.70 2.09
C HIS A 122 25.01 11.12 1.59
N ARG A 123 24.40 12.14 2.22
CA ARG A 123 24.56 13.55 1.83
C ARG A 123 26.04 14.00 1.81
N LYS A 124 26.76 13.74 2.91
CA LYS A 124 28.20 14.01 3.03
C LYS A 124 29.05 13.33 1.93
N LEU A 125 28.61 12.19 1.40
CA LEU A 125 29.30 11.47 0.33
C LEU A 125 29.06 12.16 -1.03
N LEU A 126 27.82 12.56 -1.32
CA LEU A 126 27.50 13.38 -2.49
C LEU A 126 28.28 14.70 -2.51
N ASP A 127 28.30 15.41 -1.38
CA ASP A 127 29.02 16.68 -1.26
C ASP A 127 30.53 16.50 -1.47
N ALA A 128 31.11 15.41 -0.95
CA ALA A 128 32.51 15.07 -1.17
C ALA A 128 32.83 14.71 -2.63
N ILE A 129 31.95 13.97 -3.31
CA ILE A 129 32.12 13.65 -4.73
C ILE A 129 32.14 14.94 -5.55
N MET A 130 31.21 15.87 -5.31
CA MET A 130 31.17 17.17 -6.00
C MET A 130 32.44 17.99 -5.75
N GLU A 131 32.90 18.04 -4.51
CA GLU A 131 34.14 18.74 -4.12
C GLU A 131 35.37 18.17 -4.85
N VAL A 132 35.58 16.85 -4.76
CA VAL A 132 36.73 16.16 -5.37
C VAL A 132 36.70 16.24 -6.90
N CYS A 133 35.51 16.24 -7.50
CA CYS A 133 35.36 16.43 -8.94
C CYS A 133 35.63 17.88 -9.39
N GLY A 134 35.64 18.85 -8.47
CA GLY A 134 35.90 20.26 -8.76
C GLY A 134 34.66 21.03 -9.18
N VAL A 135 33.49 20.66 -8.69
CA VAL A 135 32.25 21.43 -8.87
C VAL A 135 32.36 22.73 -8.05
N PRO A 136 31.98 23.90 -8.59
CA PRO A 136 31.87 25.12 -7.79
C PRO A 136 30.73 25.01 -6.77
N GLN A 137 30.92 25.44 -5.52
CA GLN A 137 29.89 25.34 -4.46
C GLN A 137 28.53 25.92 -4.87
N GLN A 138 28.51 27.07 -5.56
CA GLN A 138 27.28 27.70 -6.07
C GLN A 138 26.49 26.83 -7.07
N LYS A 139 27.12 25.80 -7.64
CA LYS A 139 26.51 24.87 -8.60
C LYS A 139 26.14 23.52 -7.97
N PHE A 140 26.45 23.26 -6.70
CA PHE A 140 26.15 21.96 -6.07
C PHE A 140 24.68 21.58 -6.20
N ARG A 141 23.77 22.50 -5.88
CA ARG A 141 22.32 22.25 -5.95
C ARG A 141 21.83 21.96 -7.38
N PRO A 142 22.10 22.82 -8.39
CA PRO A 142 21.78 22.49 -9.78
C PRO A 142 22.34 21.14 -10.20
N ILE A 143 23.59 20.82 -9.86
CA ILE A 143 24.22 19.56 -10.27
C ILE A 143 23.58 18.36 -9.59
N CYS A 144 23.26 18.40 -8.29
CA CYS A 144 22.47 17.35 -7.62
C CYS A 144 21.13 17.12 -8.33
N SER A 145 20.44 18.18 -8.75
CA SER A 145 19.19 18.08 -9.51
C SER A 145 19.37 17.42 -10.88
N ALA A 146 20.54 17.55 -11.53
CA ALA A 146 20.83 16.80 -12.77
C ALA A 146 21.09 15.32 -12.46
N ILE A 147 21.88 15.04 -11.42
CA ILE A 147 22.21 13.66 -11.00
C ILE A 147 20.93 12.88 -10.69
N ASP A 148 19.95 13.50 -10.03
CA ASP A 148 18.67 12.87 -9.67
C ASP A 148 17.91 12.30 -10.88
N LYS A 149 18.08 12.90 -12.07
CA LYS A 149 17.43 12.45 -13.31
C LYS A 149 18.03 11.16 -13.88
N LEU A 150 19.18 10.68 -13.38
CA LEU A 150 19.74 9.38 -13.77
C LEU A 150 18.82 8.20 -13.43
N ASP A 151 17.80 8.42 -12.61
CA ASP A 151 16.76 7.43 -12.34
C ASP A 151 15.87 7.14 -13.57
N LYS A 152 15.78 8.10 -14.52
CA LYS A 152 14.90 8.05 -15.70
C LYS A 152 15.64 8.27 -17.02
N GLU A 153 16.79 8.94 -16.97
CA GLU A 153 17.55 9.35 -18.14
C GLU A 153 18.93 8.69 -18.19
N PRO A 154 19.45 8.35 -19.38
CA PRO A 154 20.81 7.86 -19.52
C PRO A 154 21.84 8.94 -19.19
N TRP A 155 23.04 8.50 -18.77
CA TRP A 155 24.14 9.38 -18.37
C TRP A 155 24.46 10.48 -19.40
N ASP A 156 24.44 10.17 -20.70
CA ASP A 156 24.76 11.14 -21.75
C ASP A 156 23.81 12.34 -21.77
N ASN A 157 22.52 12.14 -21.44
CA ASN A 157 21.55 13.24 -21.36
C ASN A 157 21.80 14.08 -20.11
N VAL A 158 22.04 13.42 -18.98
CA VAL A 158 22.35 14.10 -17.72
C VAL A 158 23.66 14.89 -17.80
N LYS A 159 24.71 14.33 -18.40
CA LYS A 159 25.99 15.00 -18.67
C LYS A 159 25.77 16.25 -19.52
N ARG A 160 24.97 16.15 -20.58
CA ARG A 160 24.64 17.28 -21.46
C ARG A 160 23.93 18.40 -20.72
N GLU A 161 22.92 18.08 -19.90
CA GLU A 161 22.26 19.08 -19.04
C GLU A 161 23.25 19.79 -18.10
N MET A 162 24.18 19.05 -17.48
CA MET A 162 25.20 19.64 -16.60
C MET A 162 26.08 20.66 -17.36
N ILE A 163 26.40 20.37 -18.61
CA ILE A 163 27.28 21.22 -19.43
C ILE A 163 26.48 22.39 -20.02
N ASP A 164 25.44 22.10 -20.78
CA ASP A 164 24.75 23.06 -21.64
C ASP A 164 23.84 23.99 -20.84
N GLU A 165 23.13 23.46 -19.84
CA GLU A 165 22.15 24.23 -19.05
C GLU A 165 22.76 24.76 -17.75
N LYS A 166 23.60 23.97 -17.09
CA LYS A 166 24.17 24.30 -15.78
C LYS A 166 25.59 24.88 -15.88
N GLY A 167 26.16 24.91 -17.08
CA GLY A 167 27.44 25.55 -17.38
C GLY A 167 28.64 24.89 -16.71
N LEU A 168 28.61 23.58 -16.49
CA LEU A 168 29.73 22.83 -15.94
C LEU A 168 30.74 22.52 -17.04
N ARG A 169 32.04 22.48 -16.71
CA ARG A 169 33.06 22.05 -17.67
C ARG A 169 32.93 20.55 -17.94
N GLU A 170 33.14 20.14 -19.17
CA GLU A 170 33.03 18.73 -19.58
C GLU A 170 33.91 17.81 -18.74
N GLU A 171 35.17 18.19 -18.47
CA GLU A 171 36.07 17.34 -17.68
C GLU A 171 35.61 17.17 -16.22
N VAL A 172 34.84 18.13 -15.69
CA VAL A 172 34.24 18.01 -14.35
C VAL A 172 33.04 17.07 -14.41
N ALA A 173 32.21 17.19 -15.44
CA ALA A 173 31.06 16.31 -15.64
C ALA A 173 31.51 14.85 -15.82
N ASP A 174 32.57 14.59 -16.58
CA ASP A 174 33.14 13.25 -16.77
C ASP A 174 33.60 12.64 -15.46
N ARG A 175 34.32 13.40 -14.62
CA ARG A 175 34.72 12.94 -13.29
C ARG A 175 33.54 12.62 -12.40
N ILE A 176 32.46 13.41 -12.44
CA ILE A 176 31.23 13.09 -11.70
C ILE A 176 30.67 11.74 -12.15
N GLY A 177 30.66 11.51 -13.47
CA GLY A 177 30.19 10.28 -14.10
C GLY A 177 30.88 9.02 -13.59
N GLU A 178 32.18 9.09 -13.28
CA GLU A 178 32.93 7.96 -12.71
C GLU A 178 32.37 7.47 -11.37
N TYR A 179 31.69 8.34 -10.62
CA TYR A 179 31.09 8.03 -9.32
C TYR A 179 29.59 7.79 -9.42
N VAL A 180 28.81 8.69 -10.03
CA VAL A 180 27.35 8.67 -9.88
C VAL A 180 26.67 7.53 -10.63
N VAL A 181 27.36 6.89 -11.58
CA VAL A 181 26.84 5.68 -12.26
C VAL A 181 27.02 4.41 -11.44
N LEU A 182 27.73 4.49 -10.31
CA LEU A 182 28.00 3.34 -9.44
C LEU A 182 26.79 3.04 -8.57
N LYS A 183 26.33 1.79 -8.65
CA LYS A 183 25.29 1.23 -7.80
C LYS A 183 25.51 -0.27 -7.60
N GLY A 184 25.10 -0.79 -6.45
CA GLY A 184 25.24 -2.22 -6.16
C GLY A 184 24.97 -2.58 -4.72
N ARG A 185 25.37 -3.80 -4.34
CA ARG A 185 25.24 -4.28 -2.95
C ARG A 185 26.05 -3.38 -2.02
N PRO A 186 25.48 -2.92 -0.88
CA PRO A 186 26.14 -1.93 -0.04
C PRO A 186 27.56 -2.29 0.38
N LYS A 187 27.80 -3.55 0.81
CA LYS A 187 29.12 -4.00 1.24
C LYS A 187 30.17 -3.91 0.13
N GLU A 188 29.88 -4.49 -1.03
CA GLU A 188 30.77 -4.48 -2.20
C GLU A 188 31.04 -3.05 -2.70
N MET A 189 30.04 -2.17 -2.63
CA MET A 189 30.19 -0.77 -3.02
C MET A 189 31.02 0.03 -2.05
N ILE A 190 30.85 -0.15 -0.75
CA ILE A 190 31.71 0.49 0.25
C ILE A 190 33.16 0.05 0.06
N GLU A 191 33.42 -1.26 -0.12
CA GLU A 191 34.76 -1.79 -0.39
C GLU A 191 35.37 -1.16 -1.65
N ARG A 192 34.59 -1.02 -2.72
CA ARG A 192 35.04 -0.34 -3.94
C ARG A 192 35.37 1.13 -3.67
N LEU A 193 34.53 1.86 -2.94
CA LEU A 193 34.74 3.28 -2.64
C LEU A 193 35.96 3.51 -1.73
N ASP A 194 36.26 2.57 -0.83
CA ASP A 194 37.49 2.59 -0.01
C ASP A 194 38.77 2.46 -0.84
N THR A 195 38.71 1.92 -2.07
CA THR A 195 39.88 1.90 -2.96
C THR A 195 40.10 3.21 -3.72
N MET A 196 39.11 4.13 -3.70
CA MET A 196 39.15 5.37 -4.47
C MET A 196 39.90 6.46 -3.72
N THR A 197 41.23 6.46 -3.84
CA THR A 197 42.13 7.39 -3.12
C THR A 197 41.78 8.88 -3.29
N ASN A 198 41.27 9.30 -4.45
CA ASN A 198 40.82 10.68 -4.66
C ASN A 198 39.63 11.05 -3.79
N LEU A 199 38.65 10.16 -3.63
CA LEU A 199 37.46 10.37 -2.81
C LEU A 199 37.86 10.46 -1.32
N LEU A 200 38.77 9.57 -0.89
CA LEU A 200 39.28 9.54 0.48
C LEU A 200 40.10 10.76 0.88
N LYS A 201 40.45 11.67 -0.04
CA LYS A 201 41.06 12.96 0.33
C LYS A 201 40.08 13.86 1.10
N SER A 202 38.78 13.69 0.89
CA SER A 202 37.76 14.45 1.61
C SER A 202 37.46 13.80 2.97
N THR A 203 37.61 14.56 4.06
CA THR A 203 37.21 14.10 5.40
C THR A 203 35.72 13.77 5.45
N SER A 204 34.89 14.52 4.71
CA SER A 204 33.45 14.27 4.61
C SER A 204 33.14 12.89 4.02
N ALA A 205 33.87 12.48 2.99
CA ALA A 205 33.74 11.13 2.42
C ALA A 205 34.18 10.05 3.41
N GLN A 206 35.30 10.25 4.13
CA GLN A 206 35.77 9.28 5.13
C GLN A 206 34.75 9.07 6.25
N THR A 207 34.17 10.16 6.78
CA THR A 207 33.10 10.08 7.78
C THR A 207 31.88 9.35 7.23
N ALA A 208 31.41 9.72 6.03
CA ALA A 208 30.25 9.10 5.41
C ALA A 208 30.46 7.59 5.18
N LEU A 209 31.64 7.18 4.69
CA LEU A 209 31.95 5.76 4.48
C LEU A 209 32.03 5.00 5.81
N SER A 210 32.57 5.59 6.88
CA SER A 210 32.54 4.98 8.21
C SER A 210 31.12 4.82 8.74
N GLU A 211 30.26 5.83 8.57
CA GLU A 211 28.85 5.78 8.96
C GLU A 211 28.12 4.70 8.14
N MET A 212 28.33 4.65 6.82
CA MET A 212 27.72 3.63 5.95
C MET A 212 28.18 2.21 6.26
N LYS A 213 29.45 1.98 6.64
CA LYS A 213 29.94 0.67 7.12
C LYS A 213 29.16 0.21 8.34
N LEU A 214 29.02 1.09 9.33
CA LEU A 214 28.31 0.79 10.55
C LEU A 214 26.83 0.50 10.28
N LEU A 215 26.20 1.29 9.40
CA LEU A 215 24.83 1.02 8.96
C LEU A 215 24.70 -0.35 8.31
N VAL A 216 25.62 -0.72 7.41
CA VAL A 216 25.60 -2.03 6.74
C VAL A 216 25.73 -3.17 7.74
N ASP A 217 26.58 -3.05 8.75
CA ASP A 217 26.70 -4.05 9.80
C ASP A 217 25.38 -4.19 10.59
N TYR A 218 24.75 -3.08 10.96
CA TYR A 218 23.48 -3.09 11.70
C TYR A 218 22.32 -3.67 10.89
N VAL A 219 22.12 -3.24 9.65
CA VAL A 219 21.03 -3.75 8.81
C VAL A 219 21.27 -5.19 8.34
N THR A 220 22.52 -5.64 8.32
CA THR A 220 22.86 -7.07 8.15
C THR A 220 22.42 -7.87 9.38
N ALA A 221 22.73 -7.39 10.58
CA ALA A 221 22.29 -8.04 11.82
C ALA A 221 20.76 -8.03 11.99
N LEU A 222 20.08 -6.99 11.51
CA LEU A 222 18.62 -6.87 11.48
C LEU A 222 17.97 -7.65 10.33
N GLY A 223 18.75 -8.25 9.42
CA GLY A 223 18.24 -9.16 8.39
C GLY A 223 17.61 -8.50 7.17
N VAL A 224 17.84 -7.20 6.93
CA VAL A 224 17.22 -6.46 5.81
C VAL A 224 18.21 -6.04 4.72
N ILE A 225 19.50 -6.40 4.84
CA ILE A 225 20.56 -6.02 3.89
C ILE A 225 20.25 -6.39 2.44
N ASP A 226 19.57 -7.52 2.20
CA ASP A 226 19.22 -8.00 0.85
C ASP A 226 18.18 -7.10 0.14
N ARG A 227 17.51 -6.21 0.86
CA ARG A 227 16.60 -5.20 0.30
C ARG A 227 17.33 -3.94 -0.16
N LEU A 228 18.59 -3.74 0.26
CA LEU A 228 19.30 -2.48 0.09
C LEU A 228 20.22 -2.47 -1.13
N CYS A 229 20.32 -1.30 -1.76
CA CYS A 229 21.26 -1.02 -2.84
C CYS A 229 21.92 0.33 -2.58
N LEU A 230 23.25 0.37 -2.49
CA LEU A 230 23.95 1.65 -2.43
C LEU A 230 24.00 2.20 -3.84
N ASP A 231 23.37 3.35 -4.08
CA ASP A 231 23.21 3.97 -5.39
C ASP A 231 23.70 5.42 -5.32
N LEU A 232 24.86 5.71 -5.92
CA LEU A 232 25.46 7.06 -5.87
C LEU A 232 24.72 8.08 -6.74
N SER A 233 23.81 7.63 -7.61
CA SER A 233 22.91 8.53 -8.34
C SER A 233 21.76 9.05 -7.49
N LEU A 234 21.48 8.42 -6.32
CA LEU A 234 20.46 8.89 -5.40
C LEU A 234 20.92 10.22 -4.79
N ALA A 235 20.60 11.32 -5.45
CA ALA A 235 20.75 12.69 -4.97
C ALA A 235 19.41 13.28 -4.51
N ARG A 236 18.36 12.46 -4.51
CA ARG A 236 17.00 12.81 -4.14
C ARG A 236 16.91 13.10 -2.65
N GLY A 237 16.24 14.19 -2.32
CA GLY A 237 15.95 14.51 -0.94
C GLY A 237 15.54 15.97 -0.77
N LEU A 238 14.72 16.22 0.24
CA LEU A 238 14.42 17.57 0.66
C LEU A 238 15.73 18.22 1.15
N GLU A 239 15.90 19.52 0.90
CA GLU A 239 17.18 20.23 1.13
C GLU A 239 17.69 20.13 2.58
N TYR A 240 16.85 19.67 3.51
CA TYR A 240 17.15 19.52 4.92
C TYR A 240 17.89 18.24 5.32
N TYR A 241 18.12 17.27 4.43
CA TYR A 241 18.87 16.07 4.80
C TYR A 241 20.36 16.34 5.01
N THR A 242 20.90 15.77 6.09
CA THR A 242 22.28 15.97 6.57
C THR A 242 23.11 14.68 6.57
N GLY A 243 22.46 13.52 6.56
CA GLY A 243 23.09 12.21 6.69
C GLY A 243 22.68 11.24 5.59
N VAL A 244 22.32 10.02 5.98
CA VAL A 244 21.77 9.02 5.05
C VAL A 244 20.48 9.49 4.41
N ILE A 245 20.29 9.07 3.17
CA ILE A 245 19.09 9.26 2.37
C ILE A 245 18.69 7.93 1.75
N TYR A 246 17.40 7.69 1.62
CA TYR A 246 16.87 6.45 1.08
C TYR A 246 15.61 6.64 0.26
N GLU A 247 15.43 5.78 -0.73
CA GLU A 247 14.29 5.76 -1.63
C GLU A 247 13.92 4.31 -1.96
N ALA A 248 12.66 3.93 -1.73
CA ALA A 248 12.16 2.63 -2.11
C ALA A 248 11.50 2.68 -3.49
N VAL A 249 11.92 1.77 -4.36
CA VAL A 249 11.37 1.58 -5.71
C VAL A 249 10.84 0.16 -5.87
N THR A 250 9.76 0.01 -6.63
CA THR A 250 9.24 -1.32 -6.99
C THR A 250 10.10 -1.94 -8.10
N LEU A 251 10.36 -3.24 -8.03
CA LEU A 251 11.20 -3.97 -8.99
C LEU A 251 10.40 -4.57 -10.16
N SER A 252 9.08 -4.42 -10.15
CA SER A 252 8.22 -4.86 -11.25
C SER A 252 8.32 -3.85 -12.39
N GLY A 253 9.11 -4.17 -13.42
CA GLY A 253 9.34 -3.32 -14.60
C GLY A 253 8.07 -2.94 -15.39
N GLU A 254 6.91 -3.50 -15.04
CA GLU A 254 5.63 -3.28 -15.70
C GLU A 254 4.75 -2.21 -15.05
N SER A 255 4.95 -1.89 -13.76
CA SER A 255 4.03 -1.00 -13.06
C SER A 255 4.25 0.48 -13.41
N GLY A 256 5.48 0.88 -13.77
CA GLY A 256 5.81 2.27 -14.11
C GLY A 256 5.55 3.30 -12.99
N ILE A 257 5.23 2.84 -11.78
CA ILE A 257 4.85 3.67 -10.62
C ILE A 257 6.06 4.42 -10.07
N GLY A 258 7.26 3.85 -10.14
CA GLY A 258 8.48 4.48 -9.62
C GLY A 258 8.57 4.36 -8.10
N SER A 259 9.03 5.42 -7.43
CA SER A 259 9.20 5.44 -5.97
C SER A 259 7.88 5.34 -5.19
N VAL A 260 7.87 4.50 -4.17
CA VAL A 260 6.74 4.25 -3.24
C VAL A 260 6.98 4.83 -1.84
N GLY A 261 8.18 5.35 -1.58
CA GLY A 261 8.52 5.99 -0.31
C GLY A 261 9.99 6.37 -0.26
N GLY A 262 10.37 7.11 0.77
CA GLY A 262 11.75 7.52 1.00
C GLY A 262 11.92 8.26 2.30
N GLY A 263 13.12 8.76 2.56
CA GLY A 263 13.41 9.58 3.72
C GLY A 263 14.91 9.77 3.93
N GLY A 264 15.30 10.11 5.15
CA GLY A 264 16.70 10.31 5.51
C GLY A 264 16.88 10.91 6.88
N ARG A 265 18.14 11.22 7.22
CA ARG A 265 18.56 11.94 8.43
C ARG A 265 18.60 13.45 8.19
N TYR A 266 18.04 14.24 9.11
CA TYR A 266 17.81 15.68 8.98
C TYR A 266 18.08 16.44 10.29
N ASP A 267 19.35 16.49 10.73
CA ASP A 267 19.69 16.87 12.10
C ASP A 267 19.41 18.34 12.47
N HIS A 268 19.36 19.23 11.48
CA HIS A 268 19.23 20.68 11.70
C HIS A 268 17.79 21.19 11.58
N LEU A 269 16.84 20.39 11.09
CA LEU A 269 15.49 20.87 10.78
C LEU A 269 14.75 21.37 12.03
N VAL A 270 14.88 20.64 13.15
CA VAL A 270 14.30 21.06 14.43
C VAL A 270 14.98 22.32 14.97
N GLY A 271 16.29 22.42 14.79
CA GLY A 271 17.09 23.58 15.20
C GLY A 271 16.67 24.87 14.51
N MET A 272 16.14 24.80 13.29
CA MET A 272 15.56 25.95 12.60
C MET A 272 14.35 26.57 13.33
N PHE A 273 13.73 25.85 14.27
CA PHE A 273 12.59 26.33 15.07
C PHE A 273 12.95 26.55 16.55
N ALA A 274 13.82 25.71 17.12
CA ALA A 274 14.16 25.73 18.55
C ALA A 274 15.44 26.51 18.90
N GLY A 275 16.26 26.87 17.92
CA GLY A 275 17.59 27.45 18.13
C GLY A 275 18.65 26.47 18.67
N LYS A 276 18.27 25.19 18.86
CA LYS A 276 19.15 24.08 19.24
C LYS A 276 18.85 22.89 18.33
N ASP A 277 19.90 22.26 17.80
CA ASP A 277 19.75 21.07 16.96
C ASP A 277 19.26 19.87 17.76
N ILE A 278 18.28 19.17 17.19
CA ILE A 278 17.77 17.89 17.68
C ILE A 278 17.90 16.93 16.50
N PRO A 279 18.90 16.03 16.52
CA PRO A 279 19.12 15.05 15.47
C PRO A 279 17.86 14.23 15.21
N ALA A 280 17.54 13.97 13.95
CA ALA A 280 16.35 13.22 13.59
C ALA A 280 16.54 12.43 12.30
N VAL A 281 15.87 11.28 12.21
CA VAL A 281 15.87 10.41 11.04
C VAL A 281 14.50 9.77 10.89
N GLY A 282 14.03 9.62 9.65
CA GLY A 282 12.72 9.05 9.41
C GLY A 282 12.43 8.68 7.97
N VAL A 283 11.32 7.97 7.78
CA VAL A 283 10.82 7.46 6.49
C VAL A 283 9.39 7.95 6.28
N SER A 284 9.01 8.07 5.01
CA SER A 284 7.65 8.34 4.59
C SER A 284 7.25 7.39 3.47
N ILE A 285 6.11 6.72 3.63
CA ILE A 285 5.51 5.86 2.62
C ILE A 285 4.40 6.63 1.91
N GLY A 286 4.45 6.66 0.58
CA GLY A 286 3.36 7.19 -0.25
C GLY A 286 2.27 6.14 -0.39
N ILE A 287 1.27 6.15 0.50
CA ILE A 287 0.24 5.12 0.59
C ILE A 287 -0.48 4.92 -0.76
N GLU A 288 -0.84 6.01 -1.44
CA GLU A 288 -1.50 5.97 -2.75
C GLU A 288 -0.65 5.29 -3.84
N ARG A 289 0.68 5.39 -3.73
CA ARG A 289 1.63 4.77 -4.67
C ARG A 289 1.70 3.27 -4.44
N VAL A 290 1.64 2.85 -3.18
CA VAL A 290 1.55 1.44 -2.79
C VAL A 290 0.22 0.85 -3.27
N PHE A 291 -0.90 1.55 -3.06
CA PHE A 291 -2.21 1.10 -3.55
C PHE A 291 -2.24 0.96 -5.06
N ALA A 292 -1.78 1.97 -5.80
CA ALA A 292 -1.68 1.88 -7.27
C ALA A 292 -0.83 0.68 -7.72
N ALA A 293 0.23 0.34 -6.97
CA ALA A 293 1.11 -0.78 -7.31
C ALA A 293 0.46 -2.14 -7.05
N ILE A 294 -0.25 -2.27 -5.94
CA ILE A 294 -1.03 -3.47 -5.61
C ILE A 294 -2.17 -3.63 -6.63
N GLU A 295 -2.96 -2.58 -6.87
CA GLU A 295 -4.08 -2.63 -7.81
C GLU A 295 -3.65 -3.00 -9.22
N SER A 296 -2.56 -2.41 -9.70
CA SER A 296 -2.01 -2.72 -11.03
C SER A 296 -1.52 -4.16 -11.11
N LYS A 297 -0.87 -4.67 -10.06
CA LYS A 297 -0.30 -6.02 -10.01
C LYS A 297 -1.37 -7.11 -9.94
N PHE A 298 -2.46 -6.85 -9.22
CA PHE A 298 -3.51 -7.84 -8.96
C PHE A 298 -4.78 -7.61 -9.79
N GLY A 299 -4.77 -6.69 -10.75
CA GLY A 299 -5.93 -6.41 -11.61
C GLY A 299 -7.15 -5.91 -10.84
N LEU A 300 -6.95 -5.29 -9.67
CA LEU A 300 -8.03 -4.88 -8.76
C LEU A 300 -8.66 -3.53 -9.14
N LYS A 301 -8.26 -2.93 -10.26
CA LYS A 301 -8.92 -1.73 -10.76
C LYS A 301 -10.38 -2.06 -11.07
N GLY A 302 -11.25 -1.71 -10.14
CA GLY A 302 -12.67 -1.63 -10.39
C GLY A 302 -12.90 -0.65 -11.55
N ASP A 303 -13.87 -0.96 -12.41
CA ASP A 303 -14.36 -0.01 -13.39
C ASP A 303 -14.88 1.25 -12.67
N ALA A 304 -13.99 2.23 -12.51
CA ALA A 304 -14.32 3.57 -12.01
C ALA A 304 -15.32 4.30 -12.93
N SER A 305 -15.72 3.69 -14.06
CA SER A 305 -16.79 4.16 -14.94
C SER A 305 -18.21 3.86 -14.41
N SER A 306 -18.38 2.96 -13.43
CA SER A 306 -19.72 2.56 -12.96
C SER A 306 -20.34 3.55 -11.96
N ALA A 307 -19.53 4.28 -11.17
CA ALA A 307 -20.03 5.26 -10.21
C ALA A 307 -20.47 6.59 -10.87
N ALA A 308 -19.89 6.96 -12.01
CA ALA A 308 -20.23 8.19 -12.72
C ALA A 308 -21.44 8.03 -13.68
N ALA A 309 -21.83 6.81 -14.03
CA ALA A 309 -22.91 6.53 -14.97
C ALA A 309 -24.32 6.51 -14.32
N SER A 310 -24.41 6.55 -12.99
CA SER A 310 -25.68 6.48 -12.25
C SER A 310 -26.43 7.83 -12.16
N GLU A 311 -25.79 8.97 -12.44
CA GLU A 311 -26.40 10.30 -12.22
C GLU A 311 -26.86 11.05 -13.49
N THR A 312 -26.81 10.42 -14.68
CA THR A 312 -27.20 11.12 -15.94
C THR A 312 -28.18 10.37 -16.84
N ALA A 313 -29.03 9.50 -16.28
CA ALA A 313 -30.05 8.79 -17.05
C ALA A 313 -31.50 9.12 -16.61
N THR A 314 -31.82 10.42 -16.52
CA THR A 314 -33.20 10.90 -16.61
C THR A 314 -33.25 12.16 -17.48
N ASP A 315 -33.04 12.02 -18.80
CA ASP A 315 -33.94 12.66 -19.76
C ASP A 315 -33.68 12.19 -21.20
N LYS A 316 -34.70 12.34 -22.05
CA LYS A 316 -34.75 12.11 -23.52
C LYS A 316 -35.15 10.73 -24.03
N LYS A 317 -36.47 10.54 -23.98
CA LYS A 317 -37.25 9.88 -25.04
C LYS A 317 -37.33 10.81 -26.28
N LYS A 318 -36.86 10.36 -27.45
CA LYS A 318 -37.54 10.37 -28.77
C LYS A 318 -36.55 10.49 -29.95
N GLY A 319 -36.65 9.52 -30.87
CA GLY A 319 -36.48 9.77 -32.31
C GLY A 319 -35.45 8.89 -33.02
N GLY A 320 -35.89 8.21 -34.08
CA GLY A 320 -35.05 7.92 -35.25
C GLY A 320 -34.72 6.46 -35.53
N LYS A 321 -35.32 5.92 -36.60
CA LYS A 321 -35.03 4.61 -37.22
C LYS A 321 -33.76 4.64 -38.09
N SER A 322 -33.23 3.43 -38.30
CA SER A 322 -32.66 2.85 -39.55
C SER A 322 -31.15 2.91 -39.83
N GLY A 323 -30.65 1.77 -40.33
CA GLY A 323 -29.30 1.50 -40.87
C GLY A 323 -28.49 0.59 -39.92
N GLY A 324 -28.25 -0.70 -40.14
CA GLY A 324 -28.25 -1.50 -41.37
C GLY A 324 -26.84 -1.62 -41.94
N ALA A 325 -25.93 -2.35 -41.27
CA ALA A 325 -24.69 -2.84 -41.87
C ALA A 325 -24.20 -4.10 -41.13
N THR A 326 -24.24 -5.21 -41.86
CA THR A 326 -23.65 -6.51 -41.58
C THR A 326 -22.12 -6.43 -41.59
N ARG A 327 -21.46 -7.18 -40.70
CA ARG A 327 -20.17 -7.80 -41.00
C ARG A 327 -19.92 -9.01 -40.09
N ASP A 328 -19.87 -10.16 -40.74
CA ASP A 328 -19.39 -11.44 -40.24
C ASP A 328 -17.94 -11.33 -39.75
N GLY A 329 -17.63 -12.10 -38.71
CA GLY A 329 -16.30 -12.24 -38.14
C GLY A 329 -16.28 -13.36 -37.11
N THR A 330 -16.39 -14.59 -37.60
CA THR A 330 -16.12 -15.82 -36.85
C THR A 330 -14.68 -15.82 -36.33
N GLY A 331 -14.52 -15.63 -35.02
CA GLY A 331 -13.26 -15.78 -34.31
C GLY A 331 -13.51 -16.53 -33.00
N SER A 332 -13.46 -17.85 -33.06
CA SER A 332 -13.47 -18.73 -31.89
C SER A 332 -12.18 -18.53 -31.09
N GLN A 333 -12.21 -17.62 -30.11
CA GLN A 333 -11.23 -17.62 -29.03
C GLN A 333 -11.71 -18.59 -27.95
N GLN A 334 -11.00 -19.72 -27.82
CA GLN A 334 -11.06 -20.57 -26.65
C GLN A 334 -10.66 -19.72 -25.44
N GLN A 335 -11.65 -19.32 -24.63
CA GLN A 335 -11.41 -18.89 -23.27
C GLN A 335 -10.90 -20.11 -22.50
N GLN A 336 -9.58 -20.16 -22.31
CA GLN A 336 -9.01 -20.92 -21.21
C GLN A 336 -9.59 -20.34 -19.93
N GLN A 337 -10.48 -21.09 -19.29
CA GLN A 337 -10.95 -20.83 -17.94
C GLN A 337 -9.76 -21.01 -16.99
N SER A 338 -8.98 -19.94 -16.79
CA SER A 338 -8.24 -19.77 -15.55
C SER A 338 -9.27 -19.59 -14.45
N SER A 339 -9.24 -20.48 -13.45
CA SER A 339 -10.03 -20.34 -12.23
C SER A 339 -9.46 -19.18 -11.41
N GLU A 340 -9.70 -17.94 -11.85
CA GLU A 340 -9.34 -16.75 -11.09
C GLU A 340 -10.30 -16.62 -9.91
N VAL A 341 -9.78 -16.94 -8.72
CA VAL A 341 -10.40 -16.50 -7.47
C VAL A 341 -10.21 -14.98 -7.43
N HIS A 342 -11.11 -14.22 -8.06
CA HIS A 342 -11.18 -12.79 -7.84
C HIS A 342 -11.44 -12.58 -6.34
N SER A 343 -10.44 -12.06 -5.63
CA SER A 343 -10.63 -11.62 -4.25
C SER A 343 -11.57 -10.42 -4.29
N VAL A 344 -12.81 -10.64 -3.86
CA VAL A 344 -13.84 -9.62 -3.93
C VAL A 344 -13.62 -8.60 -2.82
N VAL A 345 -13.13 -7.41 -3.16
CA VAL A 345 -13.07 -6.26 -2.24
C VAL A 345 -14.51 -5.82 -1.92
N ARG A 346 -14.80 -5.60 -0.63
CA ARG A 346 -16.12 -5.20 -0.13
C ARG A 346 -16.04 -3.77 0.40
N ASP A 347 -16.98 -2.93 0.00
CA ASP A 347 -17.01 -1.52 0.42
C ASP A 347 -17.59 -1.35 1.82
N ALA A 348 -18.42 -2.30 2.26
CA ALA A 348 -19.07 -2.29 3.57
C ALA A 348 -18.63 -3.48 4.43
N ALA A 349 -18.53 -3.25 5.74
CA ALA A 349 -18.18 -4.24 6.74
C ALA A 349 -19.38 -5.12 7.19
N THR A 350 -20.51 -5.04 6.50
CA THR A 350 -21.79 -5.64 6.92
C THR A 350 -21.75 -7.16 6.83
N ASP A 351 -21.78 -7.86 7.96
CA ASP A 351 -21.66 -9.32 7.99
C ASP A 351 -22.99 -10.03 7.72
N VAL A 352 -24.11 -9.43 8.10
CA VAL A 352 -25.42 -10.08 8.06
C VAL A 352 -26.48 -9.15 7.46
N LEU A 353 -27.23 -9.64 6.47
CA LEU A 353 -28.46 -8.99 6.03
C LEU A 353 -29.67 -9.65 6.70
N ILE A 354 -30.45 -8.87 7.45
CA ILE A 354 -31.73 -9.32 8.00
C ILE A 354 -32.78 -9.24 6.91
N CYS A 355 -33.32 -10.41 6.58
CA CYS A 355 -34.31 -10.64 5.55
C CYS A 355 -35.63 -11.09 6.16
N THR A 356 -36.73 -10.77 5.48
CA THR A 356 -38.06 -11.27 5.85
C THR A 356 -38.83 -11.84 4.68
N ILE A 357 -39.71 -12.80 4.98
CA ILE A 357 -40.70 -13.38 4.09
C ILE A 357 -42.08 -13.12 4.69
N GLY A 358 -42.93 -12.37 3.98
CA GLY A 358 -44.26 -11.99 4.44
C GLY A 358 -44.41 -10.50 4.66
N ASP A 359 -45.61 -10.10 5.08
CA ASP A 359 -45.99 -8.72 5.33
C ASP A 359 -45.91 -8.41 6.84
N ASN A 360 -45.88 -7.12 7.21
CA ASN A 360 -45.94 -6.64 8.60
C ASN A 360 -44.79 -7.04 9.54
N LEU A 361 -43.70 -7.63 9.03
CA LEU A 361 -42.54 -8.05 9.84
C LEU A 361 -41.49 -6.94 10.08
N LEU A 362 -41.83 -5.66 9.87
CA LEU A 362 -40.86 -4.57 10.03
C LEU A 362 -40.41 -4.42 11.49
N LEU A 363 -41.32 -4.55 12.46
CA LEU A 363 -40.98 -4.43 13.88
C LEU A 363 -40.01 -5.54 14.32
N GLU A 364 -40.21 -6.74 13.80
CA GLU A 364 -39.38 -7.92 14.04
C GLU A 364 -37.99 -7.73 13.42
N ARG A 365 -37.89 -7.17 12.21
CA ARG A 365 -36.60 -6.79 11.62
C ARG A 365 -35.86 -5.77 12.46
N LEU A 366 -36.55 -4.73 12.93
CA LEU A 366 -35.95 -3.69 13.78
C LEU A 366 -35.48 -4.27 15.12
N ALA A 367 -36.28 -5.13 15.74
CA ALA A 367 -35.90 -5.82 16.97
C ALA A 367 -34.67 -6.71 16.77
N MET A 368 -34.61 -7.45 15.67
CA MET A 368 -33.45 -8.29 15.33
C MET A 368 -32.19 -7.45 15.04
N ALA A 369 -32.33 -6.34 14.31
CA ALA A 369 -31.22 -5.44 14.03
C ALA A 369 -30.62 -4.90 15.34
N ARG A 370 -31.47 -4.46 16.26
CA ARG A 370 -31.04 -4.04 17.60
C ARG A 370 -30.32 -5.17 18.34
N GLU A 371 -30.88 -6.38 18.37
CA GLU A 371 -30.26 -7.52 19.06
C GLU A 371 -28.86 -7.84 18.52
N LEU A 372 -28.70 -7.84 17.19
CA LEU A 372 -27.42 -8.08 16.54
C LEU A 372 -26.43 -6.92 16.76
N TRP A 373 -26.87 -5.66 16.68
CA TRP A 373 -26.04 -4.50 16.97
C TRP A 373 -25.60 -4.45 18.44
N ASP A 374 -26.50 -4.71 19.40
CA ASP A 374 -26.19 -4.80 20.83
C ASP A 374 -25.17 -5.93 21.11
N ALA A 375 -25.16 -6.96 20.27
CA ALA A 375 -24.15 -8.03 20.29
C ALA A 375 -22.86 -7.72 19.51
N GLY A 376 -22.73 -6.54 18.91
CA GLY A 376 -21.56 -6.12 18.13
C GLY A 376 -21.44 -6.80 16.76
N ILE A 377 -22.53 -7.36 16.23
CA ILE A 377 -22.56 -7.97 14.89
C ILE A 377 -22.99 -6.89 13.88
N ALA A 378 -22.13 -6.63 12.89
CA ALA A 378 -22.43 -5.69 11.81
C ALA A 378 -23.56 -6.25 10.93
N CYS A 379 -24.74 -5.65 11.01
CA CYS A 379 -25.89 -6.08 10.23
C CYS A 379 -26.67 -4.90 9.65
N GLU A 380 -27.40 -5.18 8.57
CA GLU A 380 -28.30 -4.23 7.91
C GLU A 380 -29.61 -4.92 7.51
N PHE A 381 -30.57 -4.13 7.04
CA PHE A 381 -31.79 -4.60 6.41
C PHE A 381 -32.24 -3.56 5.37
N VAL A 382 -33.02 -3.98 4.39
CA VAL A 382 -33.52 -3.05 3.36
C VAL A 382 -34.56 -2.10 3.96
N TYR A 383 -34.39 -0.79 3.77
CA TYR A 383 -35.30 0.27 4.24
C TYR A 383 -36.58 0.38 3.40
N VAL A 384 -37.32 -0.73 3.36
CA VAL A 384 -38.64 -0.83 2.74
C VAL A 384 -39.52 -1.58 3.72
N GLU A 385 -40.75 -1.13 3.92
CA GLU A 385 -41.68 -1.75 4.88
C GLU A 385 -41.98 -3.22 4.50
N LYS A 386 -42.27 -3.45 3.21
CA LYS A 386 -42.61 -4.77 2.63
C LYS A 386 -41.65 -5.17 1.50
N PRO A 387 -40.39 -5.53 1.82
CA PRO A 387 -39.40 -5.87 0.81
C PRO A 387 -39.65 -7.29 0.27
N LYS A 388 -39.60 -7.47 -1.06
CA LYS A 388 -39.61 -8.82 -1.66
C LYS A 388 -38.29 -9.54 -1.32
N LEU A 389 -38.35 -10.83 -0.97
CA LEU A 389 -37.14 -11.62 -0.63
C LEU A 389 -36.06 -11.53 -1.71
N ASN A 390 -36.41 -11.66 -2.99
CA ASN A 390 -35.44 -11.56 -4.09
C ASN A 390 -34.72 -10.21 -4.11
N LYS A 391 -35.39 -9.10 -3.78
CA LYS A 391 -34.74 -7.78 -3.71
C LYS A 391 -33.75 -7.69 -2.54
N GLN A 392 -34.08 -8.33 -1.41
CA GLN A 392 -33.19 -8.38 -0.25
C GLN A 392 -31.95 -9.23 -0.57
N LEU A 393 -32.13 -10.40 -1.17
CA LEU A 393 -31.02 -11.27 -1.57
C LEU A 393 -30.14 -10.64 -2.67
N ASN A 394 -30.74 -9.92 -3.62
CA ASN A 394 -29.99 -9.15 -4.61
C ASN A 394 -29.15 -8.06 -3.93
N HIS A 395 -29.74 -7.31 -2.99
CA HIS A 395 -29.00 -6.31 -2.22
C HIS A 395 -27.82 -6.93 -1.43
N ALA A 396 -28.00 -8.12 -0.85
CA ALA A 396 -26.92 -8.85 -0.20
C ALA A 396 -25.82 -9.24 -1.20
N SER A 397 -26.20 -9.68 -2.41
CA SER A 397 -25.27 -10.02 -3.48
C SER A 397 -24.49 -8.80 -3.98
N ASP A 398 -25.18 -7.69 -4.27
CA ASP A 398 -24.60 -6.45 -4.77
C ASP A 398 -23.58 -5.86 -3.77
N ASN A 399 -23.90 -5.91 -2.47
CA ASN A 399 -23.03 -5.46 -1.39
C ASN A 399 -22.10 -6.55 -0.84
N LYS A 400 -22.11 -7.73 -1.48
CA LYS A 400 -21.25 -8.87 -1.17
C LYS A 400 -21.33 -9.31 0.30
N ILE A 401 -22.51 -9.17 0.92
CA ILE A 401 -22.78 -9.54 2.31
C ILE A 401 -22.71 -11.08 2.43
N PRO A 402 -21.99 -11.63 3.42
CA PRO A 402 -21.69 -13.05 3.46
C PRO A 402 -22.84 -13.92 3.99
N LEU A 403 -23.72 -13.36 4.84
CA LEU A 403 -24.80 -14.09 5.50
C LEU A 403 -26.13 -13.34 5.36
N ALA A 404 -27.22 -14.10 5.27
CA ALA A 404 -28.57 -13.56 5.44
C ALA A 404 -29.30 -14.29 6.57
N VAL A 405 -29.88 -13.54 7.50
CA VAL A 405 -30.81 -14.08 8.51
C VAL A 405 -32.23 -13.86 8.01
N ILE A 406 -32.96 -14.93 7.72
CA ILE A 406 -34.29 -14.90 7.12
C ILE A 406 -35.33 -15.24 8.19
N MET A 407 -36.32 -14.38 8.35
CA MET A 407 -37.46 -14.59 9.25
C MET A 407 -38.78 -14.60 8.46
N GLY A 408 -39.66 -15.53 8.76
CA GLY A 408 -41.06 -15.54 8.34
C GLY A 408 -41.98 -15.77 9.52
N GLU A 409 -43.29 -15.62 9.32
CA GLU A 409 -44.29 -15.84 10.37
C GLU A 409 -44.20 -17.25 10.96
N ASP A 410 -44.02 -18.27 10.10
CA ASP A 410 -43.88 -19.67 10.51
C ASP A 410 -42.62 -19.91 11.36
N GLU A 411 -41.47 -19.40 10.92
CA GLU A 411 -40.21 -19.53 11.66
C GLU A 411 -40.30 -18.83 13.03
N LEU A 412 -40.86 -17.62 13.05
CA LEU A 412 -41.03 -16.85 14.27
C LEU A 412 -41.99 -17.53 15.25
N SER A 413 -43.07 -18.15 14.77
CA SER A 413 -44.01 -18.91 15.61
C SER A 413 -43.36 -20.12 16.28
N LYS A 414 -42.33 -20.69 15.64
CA LYS A 414 -41.52 -21.81 16.14
C LYS A 414 -40.31 -21.36 16.98
N GLY A 415 -40.09 -20.05 17.13
CA GLY A 415 -38.95 -19.50 17.85
C GLY A 415 -37.61 -19.71 17.16
N VAL A 416 -37.62 -19.90 15.84
CA VAL A 416 -36.42 -20.14 15.02
C VAL A 416 -36.25 -19.06 13.94
N VAL A 417 -35.06 -19.00 13.36
CA VAL A 417 -34.75 -18.21 12.17
C VAL A 417 -33.86 -19.04 11.24
N LYS A 418 -33.81 -18.68 9.97
CA LYS A 418 -32.93 -19.34 9.00
C LYS A 418 -31.69 -18.49 8.74
N VAL A 419 -30.51 -19.09 8.78
CA VAL A 419 -29.24 -18.46 8.42
C VAL A 419 -28.78 -19.05 7.10
N ARG A 420 -28.75 -18.20 6.07
CA ARG A 420 -28.34 -18.57 4.71
C ARG A 420 -26.91 -18.10 4.44
N PHE A 421 -26.08 -19.01 3.94
CA PHE A 421 -24.72 -18.75 3.49
C PHE A 421 -24.79 -18.26 2.03
N LEU A 422 -24.31 -17.04 1.78
CA LEU A 422 -24.32 -16.45 0.45
C LEU A 422 -23.01 -16.73 -0.29
N THR A 423 -23.02 -16.61 -1.61
CA THR A 423 -21.91 -16.97 -2.53
C THR A 423 -20.58 -16.28 -2.25
N HIS A 424 -20.56 -15.24 -1.42
CA HIS A 424 -19.34 -14.51 -1.03
C HIS A 424 -19.00 -14.69 0.46
N GLY A 425 -19.78 -15.50 1.17
CA GLY A 425 -19.63 -15.86 2.58
C GLY A 425 -18.72 -17.07 2.82
N PRO A 426 -18.53 -17.45 4.10
CA PRO A 426 -17.77 -18.64 4.47
C PRO A 426 -18.39 -19.91 3.86
N PRO A 427 -17.58 -20.95 3.60
CA PRO A 427 -18.09 -22.24 3.13
C PRO A 427 -19.13 -22.78 4.11
N ALA A 428 -20.19 -23.37 3.57
CA ALA A 428 -21.27 -23.95 4.36
C ALA A 428 -20.72 -25.09 5.26
N PRO A 429 -21.29 -25.30 6.47
CA PRO A 429 -20.92 -26.43 7.31
C PRO A 429 -21.17 -27.77 6.59
N GLN A 430 -20.18 -28.67 6.60
CA GLN A 430 -20.33 -30.06 6.15
C GLN A 430 -20.90 -30.93 7.29
N GLU A 431 -21.80 -31.85 6.96
CA GLU A 431 -22.40 -32.77 7.94
C GLU A 431 -21.45 -33.95 8.21
N ALA A 432 -21.28 -34.32 9.48
CA ALA A 432 -20.64 -35.60 9.81
C ALA A 432 -21.61 -36.73 9.43
N PRO A 433 -21.15 -37.79 8.74
CA PRO A 433 -22.03 -38.88 8.35
C PRO A 433 -22.68 -39.51 9.60
N ALA A 434 -23.99 -39.70 9.54
CA ALA A 434 -24.73 -40.38 10.59
C ALA A 434 -24.12 -41.77 10.83
N ALA A 435 -23.70 -42.04 12.06
CA ALA A 435 -23.26 -43.37 12.46
C ALA A 435 -24.48 -44.30 12.46
N ASP A 436 -24.57 -45.17 11.45
CA ASP A 436 -25.63 -46.17 11.32
C ASP A 436 -25.41 -47.30 12.35
N PRO A 437 -26.35 -47.58 13.27
CA PRO A 437 -26.12 -48.51 14.36
C PRO A 437 -26.72 -49.90 14.07
N THR A 438 -26.37 -50.57 12.96
CA THR A 438 -26.65 -52.02 12.81
C THR A 438 -25.88 -52.66 11.66
N SER A 439 -24.90 -53.52 11.96
CA SER A 439 -24.86 -54.92 11.49
C SER A 439 -23.50 -55.56 11.78
N SER A 440 -23.52 -56.57 12.64
CA SER A 440 -22.47 -57.57 12.80
C SER A 440 -22.70 -58.76 11.86
N SER A 441 -21.56 -59.34 11.45
CA SER A 441 -21.36 -60.73 10.96
C SER A 441 -21.56 -61.09 9.47
N ASN A 442 -20.43 -61.55 8.92
CA ASN A 442 -20.16 -62.66 7.99
C ASN A 442 -20.64 -62.63 6.52
N GLY A 443 -19.66 -62.71 5.62
CA GLY A 443 -19.84 -63.25 4.27
C GLY A 443 -18.71 -62.85 3.31
N VAL A 444 -17.77 -63.78 3.06
CA VAL A 444 -16.78 -63.68 1.97
C VAL A 444 -17.50 -63.76 0.63
N ASN A 445 -17.30 -62.79 -0.26
CA ASN A 445 -17.25 -63.04 -1.70
C ASN A 445 -16.56 -61.92 -2.49
N THR A 446 -15.62 -62.35 -3.31
CA THR A 446 -14.85 -61.62 -4.31
C THR A 446 -15.70 -61.27 -5.54
N ALA A 447 -15.70 -60.00 -5.99
CA ALA A 447 -15.54 -59.57 -7.38
C ALA A 447 -16.06 -58.13 -7.61
N THR A 448 -15.39 -57.43 -8.53
CA THR A 448 -15.76 -56.18 -9.23
C THR A 448 -15.69 -54.86 -8.44
N THR A 449 -14.51 -54.24 -8.49
CA THR A 449 -14.31 -52.80 -8.25
C THR A 449 -14.77 -52.03 -9.50
N GLN A 450 -15.99 -51.49 -9.46
CA GLN A 450 -16.41 -50.38 -10.31
C GLN A 450 -16.48 -49.12 -9.44
N ASP A 451 -16.01 -48.01 -10.01
CA ASP A 451 -15.91 -46.67 -9.46
C ASP A 451 -17.09 -46.27 -8.56
N GLN A 452 -16.86 -46.23 -7.24
CA GLN A 452 -17.61 -45.35 -6.36
C GLN A 452 -16.79 -44.07 -6.19
N GLN A 453 -17.14 -43.07 -7.00
CA GLN A 453 -16.91 -41.68 -6.62
C GLN A 453 -17.53 -41.47 -5.24
N GLN A 454 -16.69 -41.25 -4.21
CA GLN A 454 -17.14 -40.71 -2.94
C GLN A 454 -17.74 -39.33 -3.21
N GLN A 455 -19.06 -39.28 -3.40
CA GLN A 455 -19.81 -38.04 -3.41
C GLN A 455 -19.66 -37.42 -2.03
N GLN A 456 -18.98 -36.28 -1.95
CA GLN A 456 -18.99 -35.44 -0.75
C GLN A 456 -20.45 -35.11 -0.41
N PRO A 457 -20.84 -35.14 0.88
CA PRO A 457 -22.21 -34.83 1.30
C PRO A 457 -22.60 -33.41 0.84
N PRO A 458 -23.87 -33.18 0.46
CA PRO A 458 -24.29 -31.91 -0.11
C PRO A 458 -24.18 -30.77 0.92
N GLU A 459 -23.51 -29.68 0.53
CA GLU A 459 -23.42 -28.45 1.34
C GLU A 459 -24.81 -27.87 1.63
N LYS A 460 -25.15 -27.70 2.92
CA LYS A 460 -26.36 -26.97 3.31
C LYS A 460 -26.14 -25.47 3.15
N LYS A 461 -26.72 -24.88 2.10
CA LYS A 461 -26.73 -23.42 1.87
C LYS A 461 -27.49 -22.64 2.95
N GLU A 462 -28.23 -23.31 3.82
CA GLU A 462 -29.09 -22.71 4.83
C GLU A 462 -29.19 -23.61 6.07
N ILE A 463 -29.20 -23.01 7.26
CA ILE A 463 -29.38 -23.71 8.55
C ILE A 463 -30.49 -23.05 9.35
N GLU A 464 -31.25 -23.85 10.10
CA GLU A 464 -32.24 -23.35 11.05
C GLU A 464 -31.56 -23.16 12.42
N VAL A 465 -31.84 -22.04 13.07
CA VAL A 465 -31.20 -21.65 14.35
C VAL A 465 -32.28 -21.15 15.30
N GLU A 466 -32.27 -21.66 16.53
CA GLU A 466 -33.12 -21.13 17.59
C GLU A 466 -32.80 -19.65 17.85
N ARG A 467 -33.84 -18.82 17.99
CA ARG A 467 -33.69 -17.37 18.11
C ARG A 467 -32.76 -16.98 19.28
N GLY A 468 -32.89 -17.63 20.43
CA GLY A 468 -32.03 -17.38 21.59
C GLY A 468 -30.56 -17.78 21.41
N ALA A 469 -30.25 -18.64 20.42
CA ALA A 469 -28.89 -19.08 20.11
C ALA A 469 -28.27 -18.33 18.91
N LEU A 470 -29.03 -17.47 18.23
CA LEU A 470 -28.64 -16.81 16.98
C LEU A 470 -27.30 -16.06 17.10
N VAL A 471 -27.17 -15.20 18.11
CA VAL A 471 -25.96 -14.40 18.33
C VAL A 471 -24.72 -15.28 18.51
N SER A 472 -24.80 -16.31 19.36
CA SER A 472 -23.71 -17.24 19.60
C SER A 472 -23.32 -17.99 18.32
N ARG A 473 -24.32 -18.41 17.55
CA ARG A 473 -24.10 -19.14 16.30
C ARG A 473 -23.44 -18.26 15.23
N LEU A 474 -23.91 -17.03 15.06
CA LEU A 474 -23.33 -16.07 14.11
C LEU A 474 -21.88 -15.73 14.47
N ARG A 475 -21.58 -15.48 15.75
CA ARG A 475 -20.18 -15.28 16.20
C ARG A 475 -19.30 -16.47 15.87
N GLY A 476 -19.77 -17.69 16.12
CA GLY A 476 -19.02 -18.91 15.79
C GLY A 476 -18.77 -19.10 14.29
N ILE A 477 -19.67 -18.63 13.43
CA ILE A 477 -19.51 -18.64 11.96
C ILE A 477 -18.52 -17.55 11.55
N LEU A 478 -18.73 -16.31 11.98
CA LEU A 478 -17.92 -15.15 11.60
C LEU A 478 -16.48 -15.27 12.11
N ALA A 479 -16.25 -15.84 13.30
CA ALA A 479 -14.90 -16.09 13.82
C ALA A 479 -14.08 -17.09 12.98
N LYS A 480 -14.74 -17.97 12.22
CA LYS A 480 -14.08 -18.90 11.29
C LYS A 480 -13.86 -18.29 9.91
N THR A 481 -14.34 -17.07 9.70
CA THR A 481 -14.36 -16.41 8.40
C THR A 481 -13.28 -15.34 8.38
N LYS A 482 -12.32 -15.43 7.46
CA LYS A 482 -11.37 -14.34 7.25
C LYS A 482 -12.13 -13.08 6.80
N THR A 483 -11.78 -11.95 7.39
CA THR A 483 -12.26 -10.62 6.97
C THR A 483 -11.89 -10.34 5.52
N SER A 484 -12.58 -9.39 4.87
CA SER A 484 -12.26 -8.98 3.50
C SER A 484 -10.79 -8.58 3.34
N SER A 485 -10.25 -7.87 4.33
CA SER A 485 -8.85 -7.44 4.36
C SER A 485 -7.88 -8.61 4.50
N GLU A 486 -8.17 -9.60 5.36
CA GLU A 486 -7.35 -10.81 5.50
C GLU A 486 -7.38 -11.67 4.24
N ARG A 487 -8.54 -11.80 3.57
CA ARG A 487 -8.62 -12.51 2.28
C ARG A 487 -7.85 -11.80 1.18
N LEU A 488 -7.92 -10.47 1.14
CA LEU A 488 -7.14 -9.67 0.20
C LEU A 488 -5.65 -9.83 0.48
N TYR A 489 -5.25 -9.78 1.74
CA TYR A 489 -3.87 -10.02 2.17
C TYR A 489 -3.38 -11.43 1.76
N ASP A 490 -4.14 -12.49 2.06
CA ASP A 490 -3.79 -13.84 1.63
C ASP A 490 -3.73 -13.95 0.11
N HIS A 491 -4.63 -13.31 -0.61
CA HIS A 491 -4.62 -13.31 -2.07
C HIS A 491 -3.35 -12.66 -2.61
N ILE A 492 -2.94 -11.52 -2.04
CA ILE A 492 -1.67 -10.84 -2.35
C ILE A 492 -0.50 -11.80 -2.12
N ILE A 493 -0.42 -12.43 -0.95
CA ILE A 493 0.67 -13.35 -0.59
C ILE A 493 0.68 -14.63 -1.46
N ASN A 494 -0.47 -15.27 -1.66
CA ASN A 494 -0.55 -16.55 -2.35
C ASN A 494 -0.30 -16.43 -3.86
N ASN A 495 -0.78 -15.36 -4.51
CA ASN A 495 -0.51 -15.12 -5.94
C ASN A 495 0.93 -14.63 -6.21
N THR A 496 1.67 -14.22 -5.17
CA THR A 496 3.12 -13.99 -5.30
C THR A 496 3.96 -15.26 -5.17
N ASN A 497 3.40 -16.36 -4.68
CA ASN A 497 4.10 -17.65 -4.57
C ASN A 497 3.94 -18.53 -5.82
N THR A 498 2.93 -18.27 -6.66
CA THR A 498 2.70 -19.02 -7.90
C THR A 498 3.57 -18.54 -9.07
N SER A 499 4.15 -17.33 -8.98
CA SER A 499 5.05 -16.78 -9.99
C SER A 499 6.52 -17.18 -9.82
N SER A 500 6.92 -17.73 -8.66
CA SER A 500 8.29 -18.18 -8.38
C SER A 500 8.53 -19.68 -8.60
N SER A 501 7.50 -20.47 -8.93
CA SER A 501 7.60 -21.92 -9.11
C SER A 501 7.78 -22.39 -10.57
N SER A 502 8.01 -21.48 -11.52
CA SER A 502 8.15 -21.83 -12.95
C SER A 502 9.59 -21.86 -13.50
N SER A 503 10.64 -21.72 -12.68
CA SER A 503 12.03 -21.70 -13.17
C SER A 503 13.01 -22.62 -12.41
N SER A 504 12.62 -23.84 -12.07
CA SER A 504 13.57 -24.87 -11.63
C SER A 504 13.08 -26.29 -11.93
N SER A 505 13.05 -26.65 -13.22
CA SER A 505 12.98 -28.06 -13.65
C SER A 505 13.47 -28.19 -15.09
N SER A 506 14.36 -29.15 -15.33
CA SER A 506 14.87 -29.67 -16.62
C SER A 506 15.99 -28.88 -17.34
N ASN A 507 17.24 -29.26 -17.11
CA ASN A 507 17.87 -30.30 -17.94
C ASN A 507 19.23 -30.71 -17.35
N GLY A 508 19.27 -31.95 -16.84
CA GLY A 508 20.50 -32.71 -16.76
C GLY A 508 20.73 -33.43 -18.09
N ASN A 509 21.91 -33.27 -18.65
CA ASN A 509 22.77 -34.33 -19.17
C ASN A 509 24.19 -33.80 -19.31
#